data_AF-A0A2R6LLK5-F1
#
_entry.id   AF-A0A2R6LLK5-F1
#
_cell.length_a   1.000
_cell.length_b   1.000
_cell.length_c   1.000
_cell.angle_alpha   90.00
_cell.angle_beta   90.00
_cell.angle_gamma   90.00
#
_symmetry.space_group_name_H-M   'P 1'
#
loop_
_entity.id
_entity.type
_entity.pdbx_description
1 polymer ?
#
loop_
_entity_poly.entity_id
_entity_poly.type
_entity_poly.pdbx_seq_one_letter_code
_entity_poly.pdbx_strand_id
1 'polypeptide(L)'
;MGLLGSLTPSLFRSGEILGIADDALQFALQASEDTHPDEYMGQLRGEDARKLGLDRDGTVITDVLIAPGTNLATFSRGDVHIIVGAPYGRDDWQAFDTEGEPTELDVLDVELSDEGFFDFTQEDIDRELR
;
A
#
# COMPACT_ATOMS: atom_id res chain seq x y z
N MET A 1 -41.82 10.82 -7.32
CA MET A 1 -41.38 10.64 -5.93
C MET A 1 -40.42 9.45 -5.91
N GLY A 2 -39.10 9.58 -5.86
CA GLY A 2 -38.20 10.71 -5.86
C GLY A 2 -36.75 10.21 -6.06
N LEU A 3 -35.92 11.07 -6.67
CA LEU A 3 -34.44 11.16 -6.60
C LEU A 3 -33.65 9.94 -7.09
N LEU A 4 -33.14 9.86 -8.33
CA LEU A 4 -32.07 10.67 -8.96
C LEU A 4 -30.91 11.04 -8.02
N GLY A 5 -29.75 10.43 -8.28
CA GLY A 5 -28.43 11.02 -8.06
C GLY A 5 -27.69 10.57 -6.79
N SER A 6 -26.74 9.65 -6.96
CA SER A 6 -25.44 9.79 -6.28
C SER A 6 -24.34 9.45 -7.28
N LEU A 7 -24.10 10.38 -8.20
CA LEU A 7 -22.80 10.52 -8.84
C LEU A 7 -22.14 11.70 -8.13
N THR A 8 -21.47 11.43 -7.01
CA THR A 8 -20.42 12.32 -6.54
C THR A 8 -19.13 11.81 -7.16
N PRO A 9 -18.58 12.47 -8.20
CA PRO A 9 -17.17 12.28 -8.50
C PRO A 9 -16.43 12.84 -7.28
N SER A 10 -15.86 11.95 -6.47
CA SER A 10 -15.08 12.34 -5.31
C SER A 10 -13.95 13.24 -5.80
N LEU A 11 -14.02 14.50 -5.38
CA LEU A 11 -13.14 15.57 -5.80
C LEU A 11 -11.74 15.29 -5.24
N PHE A 12 -10.77 15.11 -6.15
CA PHE A 12 -9.33 15.08 -5.92
C PHE A 12 -8.87 14.08 -4.82
N ARG A 13 -8.67 12.83 -5.24
CA ARG A 13 -7.92 11.84 -4.47
C ARG A 13 -6.80 11.33 -5.38
N SER A 14 -5.65 11.00 -4.82
CA SER A 14 -4.63 10.13 -5.42
C SER A 14 -5.31 9.10 -6.34
N GLY A 15 -4.82 8.93 -7.57
CA GLY A 15 -5.47 8.07 -8.58
C GLY A 15 -5.83 6.69 -8.01
N GLU A 16 -6.93 6.12 -8.48
CA GLU A 16 -7.42 4.77 -8.16
C GLU A 16 -6.27 3.81 -7.85
N ILE A 17 -6.30 3.16 -6.68
CA ILE A 17 -5.32 2.13 -6.34
C ILE A 17 -5.63 0.91 -7.21
N LEU A 18 -4.74 0.60 -8.13
CA LEU A 18 -4.90 -0.46 -9.11
C LEU A 18 -4.49 -1.84 -8.58
N GLY A 19 -3.68 -1.88 -7.53
CA GLY A 19 -3.12 -3.11 -7.00
C GLY A 19 -1.86 -2.90 -6.16
N ILE A 20 -1.28 -4.00 -5.73
CA ILE A 20 0.01 -4.11 -5.05
C ILE A 20 0.96 -4.95 -5.91
N ALA A 21 2.20 -4.52 -6.04
CA ALA A 21 3.25 -5.31 -6.70
C ALA A 21 3.49 -6.61 -5.92
N ASP A 22 3.66 -7.74 -6.62
CA ASP A 22 3.90 -9.05 -6.01
C ASP A 22 5.08 -9.01 -5.03
N ASP A 23 6.18 -8.37 -5.42
CA ASP A 23 7.38 -8.19 -4.59
C ASP A 23 7.09 -7.42 -3.29
N ALA A 24 6.26 -6.37 -3.35
CA ALA A 24 5.90 -5.56 -2.18
C ALA A 24 5.05 -6.36 -1.18
N LEU A 25 4.08 -7.13 -1.69
CA LEU A 25 3.27 -8.02 -0.86
C LEU A 25 4.12 -9.14 -0.25
N GLN A 26 5.01 -9.74 -1.04
CA GLN A 26 5.93 -10.78 -0.58
C GLN A 26 6.83 -10.25 0.53
N PHE A 27 7.36 -9.03 0.39
CA PHE A 27 8.13 -8.38 1.44
C PHE A 27 7.31 -8.21 2.73
N ALA A 28 6.05 -7.75 2.65
CA ALA A 28 5.18 -7.60 3.82
C ALA A 28 4.94 -8.92 4.56
N LEU A 29 4.67 -10.00 3.80
CA LEU A 29 4.47 -11.35 4.34
C LEU A 29 5.72 -11.85 5.05
N GLN A 30 6.87 -11.77 4.38
CA GLN A 30 8.14 -12.26 4.93
C GLN A 30 8.57 -11.45 6.16
N ALA A 31 8.46 -10.12 6.11
CA ALA A 31 8.77 -9.26 7.25
C ALA A 31 7.90 -9.59 8.47
N SER A 32 6.62 -9.92 8.25
CA SER A 32 5.69 -10.27 9.34
C SER A 32 5.92 -11.68 9.90
N GLU A 33 6.38 -12.63 9.06
CA GLU A 33 6.82 -13.95 9.50
C GLU A 33 8.08 -13.83 10.37
N ASP A 34 9.06 -13.04 9.93
CA ASP A 34 10.34 -12.84 10.62
C ASP A 34 10.16 -12.17 12.00
N THR A 35 9.13 -11.33 12.16
CA THR A 35 8.84 -10.68 13.44
C THR A 35 7.89 -11.46 14.35
N HIS A 36 7.33 -12.59 13.90
CA HIS A 36 6.37 -13.36 14.69
C HIS A 36 6.97 -13.79 16.05
N PRO A 37 6.26 -13.61 17.18
CA PRO A 37 4.84 -13.27 17.32
C PRO A 37 4.55 -11.76 17.47
N ASP A 38 5.54 -10.90 17.32
CA ASP A 38 5.35 -9.46 17.47
C ASP A 38 4.58 -8.88 16.27
N GLU A 39 3.69 -7.93 16.56
CA GLU A 39 2.92 -7.24 15.53
C GLU A 39 3.83 -6.30 14.72
N TYR A 40 3.73 -6.42 13.40
CA TYR A 40 4.44 -5.60 12.43
C TYR A 40 3.51 -4.54 11.85
N MET A 41 4.00 -3.29 11.72
CA MET A 41 3.27 -2.22 11.03
C MET A 41 4.21 -1.45 10.10
N GLY A 42 3.80 -1.34 8.83
CA GLY A 42 4.52 -0.61 7.80
C GLY A 42 3.63 0.41 7.08
N GLN A 43 4.24 1.39 6.44
CA GLN A 43 3.55 2.31 5.54
C GLN A 43 3.61 1.78 4.11
N LEU A 44 2.46 1.66 3.45
CA LEU A 44 2.40 1.36 2.02
C LEU A 44 2.72 2.62 1.21
N ARG A 45 3.56 2.48 0.20
CA ARG A 45 3.82 3.52 -0.80
C ARG A 45 3.54 2.98 -2.19
N GLY A 46 3.21 3.89 -3.11
CA GLY A 46 2.91 3.51 -4.47
C GLY A 46 3.38 4.51 -5.51
N GLU A 47 3.48 4.02 -6.73
CA GLU A 47 3.91 4.75 -7.91
C GLU A 47 2.79 4.88 -8.94
N ASP A 48 2.92 5.88 -9.81
CA ASP A 48 2.04 6.04 -10.98
C ASP A 48 2.21 4.82 -11.89
N ALA A 49 1.10 4.15 -12.17
CA ALA A 49 1.02 2.94 -12.97
C ALA A 49 1.71 3.07 -14.34
N ARG A 50 1.71 4.26 -14.93
CA ARG A 50 2.34 4.52 -16.24
C ARG A 50 3.87 4.51 -16.15
N LYS A 51 4.45 4.80 -14.99
CA LYS A 51 5.91 4.66 -14.75
C LYS A 51 6.32 3.18 -14.74
N LEU A 52 5.40 2.31 -14.34
CA LEU A 52 5.57 0.85 -14.32
C LEU A 52 5.17 0.18 -15.64
N GLY A 53 4.93 0.96 -16.70
CA GLY A 53 4.58 0.43 -18.02
C GLY A 53 3.14 -0.04 -18.18
N LEU A 54 2.23 0.28 -17.24
CA LEU A 54 0.82 -0.04 -17.37
C LEU A 54 0.09 0.98 -18.26
N ASP A 55 -0.74 0.50 -19.19
CA ASP A 55 -1.55 1.30 -20.11
C ASP A 55 -2.83 1.88 -19.46
N ARG A 56 -2.78 2.22 -18.17
CA ARG A 56 -3.90 2.80 -17.42
C ARG A 56 -3.43 3.78 -16.35
N ASP A 57 -4.23 4.80 -16.09
CA ASP A 57 -3.98 5.74 -14.99
C ASP A 57 -4.31 5.09 -13.64
N GLY A 58 -3.54 5.40 -12.61
CA GLY A 58 -3.77 4.93 -11.25
C GLY A 58 -2.46 4.75 -10.48
N THR A 59 -2.57 4.19 -9.28
CA THR A 59 -1.44 3.97 -8.38
C THR A 59 -1.25 2.48 -8.14
N VAL A 60 -0.01 1.99 -8.21
CA VAL A 60 0.35 0.63 -7.78
C VAL A 60 1.16 0.74 -6.50
N ILE A 61 0.82 -0.01 -5.47
CA ILE A 61 1.64 -0.11 -4.25
C ILE A 61 2.91 -0.87 -4.60
N THR A 62 4.06 -0.25 -4.43
CA THR A 62 5.37 -0.78 -4.84
C THR A 62 6.28 -1.07 -3.64
N ASP A 63 6.00 -0.47 -2.48
CA ASP A 63 6.92 -0.52 -1.35
C ASP A 63 6.18 -0.57 -0.01
N VAL A 64 6.84 -1.19 0.97
CA VAL A 64 6.41 -1.22 2.36
C VAL A 64 7.54 -0.68 3.23
N LEU A 65 7.34 0.50 3.81
CA LEU A 65 8.34 1.16 4.64
C LEU A 65 8.21 0.79 6.11
N ILE A 66 9.37 0.51 6.69
CA ILE A 66 9.54 0.18 8.10
C ILE A 66 10.45 1.22 8.72
N ALA A 67 9.92 2.01 9.66
CA ALA A 67 10.73 2.93 10.44
C ALA A 67 10.82 2.44 11.90
N PRO A 68 12.01 2.24 12.48
CA PRO A 68 12.12 1.85 13.89
C PRO A 68 11.45 2.87 14.81
N GLY A 69 10.70 2.40 15.82
CA GLY A 69 9.97 3.27 16.76
C GLY A 69 8.62 3.77 16.25
N THR A 70 8.02 3.06 15.30
CA THR A 70 6.75 3.45 14.66
C THR A 70 5.64 3.62 15.70
N ASN A 71 5.04 4.81 15.76
CA ASN A 71 3.88 5.09 16.60
C ASN A 71 2.61 4.97 15.74
N LEU A 72 1.65 4.16 16.19
CA LEU A 72 0.33 3.97 15.56
C LEU A 72 -0.38 5.30 15.24
N ALA A 73 -0.08 6.37 15.99
CA ALA A 73 -0.67 7.69 15.81
C ALA A 73 -0.12 8.49 14.60
N THR A 74 0.98 8.04 13.98
CA THR A 74 1.66 8.77 12.89
C THR A 74 1.16 8.39 11.50
N PHE A 75 0.40 7.29 11.36
CA PHE A 75 -0.11 6.88 10.06
C PHE A 75 -1.28 7.78 9.65
N SER A 76 -1.08 8.52 8.56
CA SER A 76 -2.17 9.14 7.82
C SER A 76 -3.11 8.07 7.28
N ARG A 77 -4.41 8.40 7.19
CA ARG A 77 -5.43 7.54 6.57
C ARG A 77 -5.07 7.35 5.10
N GLY A 78 -4.39 6.25 4.79
CA GLY A 78 -4.12 5.82 3.43
C GLY A 78 -5.43 5.46 2.72
N ASP A 79 -5.41 5.38 1.39
CA ASP A 79 -6.59 4.98 0.62
C ASP A 79 -6.90 3.47 0.77
N VAL A 80 -5.93 2.68 1.22
CA VAL A 80 -6.04 1.24 1.49
C VAL A 80 -5.10 0.81 2.62
N HIS A 81 -5.49 -0.21 3.37
CA HIS A 81 -4.69 -0.91 4.37
C HIS A 81 -4.62 -2.39 4.03
N ILE A 82 -3.50 -3.06 4.32
CA ILE A 82 -3.42 -4.52 4.28
C ILE A 82 -3.15 -5.08 5.67
N ILE A 83 -3.74 -6.24 5.97
CA ILE A 83 -3.42 -7.03 7.15
C ILE A 83 -2.95 -8.39 6.65
N VAL A 84 -1.77 -8.81 7.09
CA VAL A 84 -1.19 -10.12 6.82
C VAL A 84 -1.23 -10.97 8.08
N GLY A 85 -1.35 -12.28 7.95
CA GLY A 85 -1.46 -13.18 9.10
C GLY A 85 -0.78 -14.54 8.87
N ALA A 86 -0.53 -15.26 9.96
CA ALA A 86 -0.04 -16.63 9.89
C ALA A 86 -1.05 -17.54 9.14
N PRO A 87 -0.59 -18.51 8.32
CA PRO A 87 0.79 -18.97 8.16
C PRO A 87 1.65 -18.20 7.15
N TYR A 88 1.30 -16.95 6.80
CA TYR A 88 2.09 -16.07 5.93
C TYR A 88 2.30 -16.60 4.50
N GLY A 89 1.38 -17.46 4.05
CA GLY A 89 1.29 -17.87 2.66
C GLY A 89 0.83 -16.74 1.76
N ARG A 90 0.94 -16.97 0.45
CA ARG A 90 0.65 -15.97 -0.60
C ARG A 90 -0.76 -15.38 -0.52
N ASP A 91 -1.71 -16.11 0.04
CA ASP A 91 -3.11 -15.71 0.19
C ASP A 91 -3.49 -15.34 1.63
N ASP A 92 -2.54 -15.32 2.56
CA ASP A 92 -2.79 -15.05 3.99
C ASP A 92 -2.76 -13.54 4.31
N TRP A 93 -3.53 -12.77 3.53
CA TRP A 93 -3.66 -11.33 3.66
C TRP A 93 -5.03 -10.83 3.22
N GLN A 94 -5.39 -9.62 3.67
CA GLN A 94 -6.63 -8.95 3.29
C GLN A 94 -6.42 -7.44 3.17
N ALA A 95 -7.03 -6.83 2.15
CA ALA A 95 -7.08 -5.39 1.99
C ALA A 95 -8.37 -4.80 2.59
N PHE A 96 -8.25 -3.59 3.10
CA PHE A 96 -9.35 -2.84 3.70
C PHE A 96 -9.34 -1.40 3.18
N ASP A 97 -10.51 -0.85 2.95
CA ASP A 97 -10.67 0.54 2.57
C ASP A 97 -10.53 1.49 3.78
N THR A 98 -10.79 2.79 3.55
CA THR A 98 -10.68 3.81 4.60
C THR A 98 -11.77 3.74 5.67
N GLU A 99 -12.83 2.97 5.44
CA GLU A 99 -13.91 2.69 6.40
C GLU A 99 -13.63 1.41 7.21
N GLY A 100 -12.58 0.66 6.84
CA GLY A 100 -12.23 -0.62 7.44
C GLY A 100 -13.04 -1.78 6.87
N GLU A 101 -13.72 -1.57 5.74
CA GLU A 101 -14.46 -2.64 5.06
C GLU A 101 -13.50 -3.40 4.14
N PRO A 102 -13.60 -4.75 4.06
CA PRO A 102 -12.78 -5.54 3.15
C PRO A 102 -12.96 -5.09 1.69
N THR A 103 -11.86 -4.98 0.95
CA THR A 103 -11.86 -4.63 -0.47
C THR A 103 -10.96 -5.57 -1.26
N GLU A 104 -11.25 -5.73 -2.55
CA GLU A 104 -10.36 -6.43 -3.47
C GLU A 104 -9.17 -5.52 -3.82
N LEU A 105 -7.98 -6.12 -3.90
CA LEU A 105 -6.74 -5.47 -4.33
C LEU A 105 -5.98 -6.45 -5.21
N ASP A 106 -5.75 -6.10 -6.48
CA ASP A 106 -5.04 -6.97 -7.42
C ASP A 106 -3.56 -7.10 -7.02
N VAL A 107 -3.01 -8.31 -7.13
CA VAL A 107 -1.57 -8.54 -7.09
C VAL A 107 -1.04 -8.43 -8.51
N LEU A 108 -0.16 -7.46 -8.75
CA LEU A 108 0.35 -7.12 -10.07
C LEU A 108 1.79 -7.57 -10.21
N ASP A 109 2.07 -8.29 -11.28
CA ASP A 109 3.43 -8.60 -11.74
C ASP A 109 3.93 -7.40 -12.56
N VAL A 110 4.67 -6.51 -11.92
CA VAL A 110 5.21 -5.28 -12.50
C VAL A 110 6.72 -5.27 -12.32
N GLU A 111 7.45 -4.83 -13.36
CA GLU A 111 8.90 -4.67 -13.28
C GLU A 111 9.22 -3.42 -12.43
N LEU A 112 9.58 -3.65 -11.17
CA LEU A 112 10.15 -2.62 -10.32
C LEU A 112 11.61 -2.41 -10.73
N SER A 113 12.03 -1.15 -10.90
CA SER A 113 13.45 -0.88 -11.11
C SER A 113 14.20 -1.08 -9.79
N ASP A 114 15.39 -1.69 -9.82
CA ASP A 114 16.27 -1.83 -8.64
C ASP A 114 16.60 -0.46 -8.00
N GLU A 115 16.46 0.63 -8.74
CA GLU A 115 16.62 2.01 -8.25
C GLU A 115 15.42 2.52 -7.43
N GLY A 116 14.21 1.96 -7.60
CA GLY A 116 13.00 2.42 -6.91
C GLY A 116 12.79 1.84 -5.51
N PHE A 117 13.19 0.58 -5.29
CA PHE A 117 12.88 -0.16 -4.07
C PHE A 117 13.76 0.24 -2.85
N PHE A 118 14.90 0.91 -3.08
CA PHE A 118 15.85 1.28 -2.02
C PHE A 118 16.54 2.66 -2.18
N ASP A 119 16.05 3.59 -3.00
CA ASP A 119 16.57 4.98 -3.01
C ASP A 119 16.04 5.79 -1.82
N PHE A 120 16.29 5.32 -0.60
CA PHE A 120 16.01 6.07 0.62
C PHE A 120 17.32 6.51 1.26
N THR A 121 17.62 7.79 1.09
CA THR A 121 18.58 8.48 1.95
C THR A 121 17.88 8.92 3.24
N GLN A 122 18.65 9.15 4.32
CA GLN A 122 18.08 9.70 5.56
C GLN A 122 17.35 11.04 5.33
N GLU A 123 17.70 11.80 4.30
CA GLU A 123 17.05 13.08 3.97
C GLU A 123 15.58 12.93 3.54
N ASP A 124 15.21 11.83 2.88
CA ASP A 124 13.83 11.63 2.41
C ASP A 124 12.90 11.22 3.56
N ILE A 125 13.40 10.49 4.55
CA ILE A 125 12.68 10.17 5.80
C ILE A 125 12.47 11.45 6.62
N ASP A 126 13.49 12.30 6.73
CA ASP A 126 13.42 13.55 7.49
C ASP A 126 12.49 14.60 6.86
N ARG A 127 12.26 14.55 5.54
CA ARG A 127 11.37 15.47 4.82
C ARG A 127 9.89 15.17 5.05
N GLU A 128 9.53 13.90 5.21
CA GLU A 128 8.15 13.44 5.42
C GLU A 128 7.68 13.64 6.88
N LEU A 129 8.61 13.70 7.85
CA LEU A 129 8.33 13.82 9.28
C LEU A 129 8.20 15.28 9.78
N ARG A 130 8.04 16.26 8.89
CA ARG A 130 7.99 17.69 9.24
C ARG A 130 6.61 18.33 9.12
#